data_AF-A0A5E4N5X7-F1
#
_entry.id   AF-A0A5E4N5X7-F1
#
_cell.length_a   1.000
_cell.length_b   1.000
_cell.length_c   1.000
_cell.angle_alpha   90.00
_cell.angle_beta   90.00
_cell.angle_gamma   90.00
#
_symmetry.space_group_name_H-M   'P 1'
#
loop_
_entity.id
_entity.type
_entity.pdbx_description
1 polymer ?
#
loop_
_entity_poly.entity_id
_entity_poly.type
_entity_poly.pdbx_seq_one_letter_code
_entity_poly.pdbx_strand_id
1 'polypeptide(L)'
;MDSEISNLLHNNTTSHGRTDVTIKHSLDHGRLDVIMNSIKDAVYNFKHTFNTSDHDRKIDVYIFNNLNDYQGYLKNMGRAIDNGVVSYTAMNNFDANNHADVGGNGADVYVYLNSEGNVNQDTLEREIGHAMQLTNLGLSYILPTAVREGMASYIAGLENGNHINDHKDINTLSKIKSKNLKADEILHDGYYGQNCYSEIEQ
;
A
#
# COMPACT_ATOMS: atom_id res chain seq x y z
N MET A 1 -16.87 -21.84 9.29
CA MET A 1 -18.01 -21.01 8.85
C MET A 1 -17.51 -20.36 7.55
N ASP A 2 -17.36 -21.20 6.52
CA ASP A 2 -16.30 -21.05 5.51
C ASP A 2 -16.86 -20.84 4.08
N SER A 3 -18.06 -20.29 3.93
CA SER A 3 -18.80 -20.42 2.68
C SER A 3 -19.13 -19.15 1.91
N GLU A 4 -18.70 -17.95 2.30
CA GLU A 4 -19.09 -16.74 1.55
C GLU A 4 -17.98 -15.72 1.24
N ILE A 5 -16.71 -15.97 1.58
CA ILE A 5 -15.65 -14.98 1.37
C ILE A 5 -14.33 -15.64 0.94
N SER A 6 -14.26 -16.16 -0.30
CA SER A 6 -13.00 -16.45 -1.00
C SER A 6 -13.26 -16.78 -2.48
N ASN A 7 -13.89 -15.86 -3.22
CA ASN A 7 -13.97 -15.94 -4.68
C ASN A 7 -12.80 -15.16 -5.33
N LEU A 8 -11.56 -15.42 -4.93
CA LEU A 8 -10.37 -15.00 -5.70
C LEU A 8 -9.73 -16.25 -6.29
N LEU A 9 -10.31 -16.71 -7.40
CA LEU A 9 -10.05 -17.98 -8.07
C LEU A 9 -8.73 -18.02 -8.85
N HIS A 10 -8.13 -16.87 -9.13
CA HIS A 10 -6.95 -16.75 -9.97
C HIS A 10 -5.77 -16.16 -9.19
N ASN A 11 -4.60 -16.77 -9.37
CA ASN A 11 -3.35 -16.35 -8.79
C ASN A 11 -2.30 -16.16 -9.90
N ASN A 12 -1.66 -15.00 -9.94
CA ASN A 12 -0.55 -14.70 -10.84
C ASN A 12 0.66 -14.27 -10.01
N THR A 13 1.76 -15.02 -10.06
CA THR A 13 2.98 -14.69 -9.31
C THR A 13 4.05 -14.14 -10.24
N THR A 14 4.63 -13.00 -9.88
CA THR A 14 5.76 -12.37 -10.55
C THR A 14 6.91 -12.17 -9.58
N SER A 15 8.12 -12.51 -10.02
CA SER A 15 9.34 -12.31 -9.24
C SER A 15 10.10 -11.09 -9.74
N HIS A 16 10.49 -10.21 -8.82
CA HIS A 16 11.25 -8.99 -9.07
C HIS A 16 12.55 -9.03 -8.27
N GLY A 17 13.54 -9.79 -8.75
CA GLY A 17 14.70 -10.17 -7.94
C GLY A 17 14.27 -11.15 -6.84
N ARG A 18 14.60 -10.87 -5.57
CA ARG A 18 14.16 -11.67 -4.40
C ARG A 18 12.82 -11.24 -3.81
N THR A 19 11.97 -10.55 -4.58
CA THR A 19 10.63 -10.15 -4.14
C THR A 19 9.61 -10.84 -5.01
N ASP A 20 8.87 -11.79 -4.44
CA ASP A 20 7.78 -12.49 -5.09
C ASP A 20 6.47 -11.77 -4.79
N VAL A 21 5.76 -11.34 -5.83
CA VAL A 21 4.44 -10.73 -5.71
C VAL A 21 3.40 -11.68 -6.28
N THR A 22 2.41 -12.07 -5.48
CA THR A 22 1.30 -12.93 -5.92
C THR A 22 0.01 -12.14 -5.95
N ILE A 23 -0.51 -11.90 -7.15
CA ILE A 23 -1.78 -11.22 -7.38
C ILE A 23 -2.91 -12.24 -7.30
N LYS A 24 -3.80 -12.08 -6.32
CA LYS A 24 -4.99 -12.90 -6.08
C LYS A 24 -6.22 -12.12 -6.53
N HIS A 25 -6.97 -12.65 -7.49
CA HIS A 25 -8.09 -11.93 -8.09
C HIS A 25 -9.21 -12.83 -8.64
N SER A 26 -10.37 -12.23 -8.91
CA SER A 26 -11.41 -12.76 -9.79
C SER A 26 -11.97 -11.66 -10.65
N LEU A 27 -11.04 -11.02 -11.36
CA LEU A 27 -11.34 -9.95 -12.29
C LEU A 27 -12.24 -10.50 -13.40
N ASP A 28 -13.51 -10.10 -13.37
CA ASP A 28 -14.43 -10.32 -14.49
C ASP A 28 -14.07 -9.36 -15.65
N HIS A 29 -13.49 -8.21 -15.29
CA HIS A 29 -13.03 -7.13 -16.16
C HIS A 29 -11.79 -6.52 -15.51
N GLY A 30 -10.81 -6.07 -16.29
CA GLY A 30 -9.61 -5.40 -15.78
C GLY A 30 -8.34 -5.73 -16.56
N ARG A 31 -7.45 -4.75 -16.68
CA ARG A 31 -6.16 -4.89 -17.37
C ARG A 31 -5.10 -5.42 -16.42
N LEU A 32 -5.08 -6.75 -16.23
CA LEU A 32 -4.08 -7.43 -15.39
C LEU A 32 -2.65 -7.06 -15.81
N ASP A 33 -2.41 -6.85 -17.12
CA ASP A 33 -1.13 -6.37 -17.65
C ASP A 33 -0.73 -5.00 -17.07
N VAL A 34 -1.67 -4.06 -16.96
CA VAL A 34 -1.43 -2.73 -16.40
C VAL A 34 -1.15 -2.82 -14.90
N ILE A 35 -1.94 -3.62 -14.18
CA ILE A 35 -1.75 -3.87 -12.75
C ILE A 35 -0.36 -4.46 -12.47
N MET A 36 0.03 -5.48 -13.23
CA MET A 36 1.34 -6.13 -13.11
C MET A 36 2.49 -5.16 -13.40
N ASN A 37 2.34 -4.29 -14.39
CA ASN A 37 3.34 -3.27 -14.69
C ASN A 37 3.46 -2.23 -13.57
N SER A 38 2.35 -1.71 -13.04
CA SER A 38 2.38 -0.78 -11.90
C SER A 38 3.04 -1.39 -10.66
N ILE A 39 2.73 -2.65 -10.33
CA ILE A 39 3.40 -3.38 -9.24
C ILE A 39 4.90 -3.50 -9.48
N LYS A 40 5.29 -3.90 -10.70
CA LYS A 40 6.70 -4.04 -11.09
C LYS A 40 7.44 -2.72 -10.94
N ASP A 41 6.86 -1.62 -11.41
CA ASP A 41 7.47 -0.30 -11.40
C ASP A 41 7.61 0.22 -9.96
N ALA A 42 6.58 0.07 -9.12
CA ALA A 42 6.65 0.42 -7.70
C ALA A 42 7.73 -0.37 -6.94
N VAL A 43 7.83 -1.69 -7.16
CA VAL A 43 8.88 -2.52 -6.54
C VAL A 43 10.27 -2.08 -7.01
N TYR A 44 10.44 -1.82 -8.30
CA TYR A 44 11.71 -1.32 -8.86
C TYR A 44 12.09 0.03 -8.25
N ASN A 45 11.16 0.99 -8.26
CA ASN A 45 11.34 2.33 -7.72
C ASN A 45 11.72 2.30 -6.24
N PHE A 46 11.05 1.45 -5.44
CA PHE A 46 11.38 1.28 -4.03
C PHE A 46 12.81 0.79 -3.81
N LYS A 47 13.19 -0.29 -4.51
CA LYS A 47 14.53 -0.88 -4.39
C LYS A 47 15.62 0.09 -4.81
N HIS A 48 15.39 0.81 -5.91
CA HIS A 48 16.33 1.79 -6.43
C HIS A 48 16.52 2.97 -5.48
N THR A 49 15.43 3.46 -4.88
CA THR A 49 15.44 4.63 -3.99
C THR A 49 16.11 4.33 -2.65
N PHE A 50 15.74 3.21 -2.01
CA PHE A 50 16.12 2.93 -0.62
C PHE A 50 17.26 1.92 -0.49
N ASN A 51 17.81 1.44 -1.61
CA ASN A 51 18.94 0.51 -1.66
C ASN A 51 18.79 -0.67 -0.67
N THR A 52 17.63 -1.33 -0.70
CA THR A 52 17.32 -2.40 0.25
C THR A 52 17.97 -3.72 -0.14
N SER A 53 18.37 -4.51 0.86
CA SER A 53 19.06 -5.79 0.65
C SER A 53 18.15 -6.89 0.13
N ASP A 54 18.78 -7.83 -0.58
CA ASP A 54 18.22 -9.02 -1.20
C ASP A 54 17.85 -10.10 -0.17
N HIS A 55 16.75 -9.92 0.56
CA HIS A 55 16.08 -11.00 1.27
C HIS A 55 14.85 -11.46 0.51
N ASP A 56 14.52 -12.76 0.59
CA ASP A 56 13.31 -13.31 -0.03
C ASP A 56 12.08 -12.68 0.64
N ARG A 57 11.33 -11.88 -0.11
CA ARG A 57 10.11 -11.19 0.31
C ARG A 57 8.92 -11.73 -0.45
N LYS A 58 7.77 -11.77 0.22
CA LYS A 58 6.50 -12.17 -0.36
C LYS A 58 5.50 -11.03 -0.21
N ILE A 59 4.84 -10.63 -1.30
CA ILE A 59 3.74 -9.68 -1.24
C ILE A 59 2.53 -10.34 -1.90
N ASP A 60 1.43 -10.52 -1.16
CA ASP A 60 0.18 -10.98 -1.75
C ASP A 60 -0.71 -9.75 -2.03
N VAL A 61 -1.14 -9.56 -3.28
CA VAL A 61 -1.98 -8.43 -3.70
C VAL A 61 -3.37 -8.94 -4.02
N TYR A 62 -4.37 -8.54 -3.25
CA TYR A 62 -5.76 -8.92 -3.38
C TYR A 62 -6.52 -7.82 -4.12
N ILE A 63 -7.10 -8.17 -5.27
CA ILE A 63 -7.79 -7.21 -6.13
C ILE A 63 -9.27 -7.59 -6.24
N PHE A 64 -10.12 -6.69 -5.77
CA PHE A 64 -11.58 -6.85 -5.77
C PHE A 64 -12.24 -6.08 -6.91
N ASN A 65 -13.36 -6.59 -7.42
CA ASN A 65 -14.07 -5.97 -8.54
C ASN A 65 -14.74 -4.64 -8.17
N ASN A 66 -15.01 -4.41 -6.89
CA ASN A 66 -15.68 -3.20 -6.41
C ASN A 66 -15.44 -2.98 -4.90
N LEU A 67 -15.81 -1.78 -4.43
CA LEU A 67 -15.66 -1.36 -3.03
C LEU A 67 -16.44 -2.25 -2.05
N ASN A 68 -17.62 -2.73 -2.41
CA ASN A 68 -18.46 -3.52 -1.50
C ASN A 68 -17.83 -4.89 -1.21
N ASP A 69 -17.29 -5.55 -2.23
CA ASP A 69 -16.59 -6.83 -2.08
C ASP A 69 -15.34 -6.67 -1.22
N TYR A 70 -14.58 -5.60 -1.46
CA TYR A 70 -13.41 -5.23 -0.66
C TYR A 70 -13.78 -4.99 0.82
N GLN A 71 -14.76 -4.14 1.11
CA GLN A 71 -15.20 -3.84 2.47
C GLN A 71 -15.78 -5.08 3.16
N GLY A 72 -16.56 -5.89 2.43
CA GLY A 72 -17.10 -7.14 2.91
C GLY A 72 -15.99 -8.13 3.30
N TYR A 73 -14.98 -8.28 2.46
CA TYR A 73 -13.83 -9.15 2.73
C TYR A 73 -13.10 -8.74 4.02
N LEU A 74 -12.75 -7.45 4.12
CA LEU A 74 -12.00 -6.94 5.26
C LEU A 74 -12.79 -7.02 6.58
N LYS A 75 -14.10 -6.73 6.54
CA LYS A 75 -14.99 -6.91 7.69
C LYS A 75 -15.01 -8.35 8.19
N ASN A 76 -15.06 -9.32 7.29
CA ASN A 76 -15.08 -10.74 7.65
C ASN A 76 -13.73 -11.23 8.22
N MET A 77 -12.63 -10.57 7.91
CA MET A 77 -11.34 -10.76 8.59
C MET A 77 -11.26 -10.07 9.97
N GLY A 78 -12.36 -9.48 10.46
CA GLY A 78 -12.38 -8.77 11.74
C GLY A 78 -11.70 -7.41 11.70
N ARG A 79 -11.45 -6.85 10.50
CA ARG A 79 -10.96 -5.48 10.34
C ARG A 79 -12.17 -4.56 10.24
N ALA A 80 -12.40 -3.74 11.27
CA ALA A 80 -13.37 -2.64 11.19
C ALA A 80 -12.72 -1.53 10.36
N ILE A 81 -13.31 -1.25 9.19
CA ILE A 81 -12.77 -0.29 8.24
C ILE A 81 -13.83 0.78 8.01
N ASP A 82 -13.44 2.04 8.15
CA ASP A 82 -14.31 3.17 7.89
C ASP A 82 -14.65 3.26 6.39
N ASN A 83 -15.83 3.81 6.07
CA ASN A 83 -16.34 3.87 4.69
C ASN A 83 -15.45 4.64 3.69
N GLY A 84 -14.40 5.32 4.15
CA GLY A 84 -13.45 6.09 3.32
C GLY A 84 -12.11 5.39 3.05
N VAL A 85 -11.88 4.17 3.51
CA VAL A 85 -10.59 3.49 3.26
C VAL A 85 -10.58 2.89 1.86
N VAL A 86 -9.79 3.49 0.99
CA VAL A 86 -9.70 3.13 -0.44
C VAL A 86 -8.69 2.00 -0.72
N SER A 87 -7.85 1.66 0.26
CA SER A 87 -6.86 0.59 0.17
C SER A 87 -6.32 0.21 1.55
N TYR A 88 -5.73 -0.98 1.67
CA TYR A 88 -5.20 -1.47 2.94
C TYR A 88 -3.96 -2.32 2.73
N THR A 89 -2.94 -2.13 3.57
CA THR A 89 -1.76 -3.00 3.63
C THR A 89 -1.56 -3.52 5.04
N ALA A 90 -1.25 -4.80 5.16
CA ALA A 90 -0.94 -5.46 6.43
C ALA A 90 0.31 -6.35 6.31
N MET A 91 1.01 -6.56 7.42
CA MET A 91 2.09 -7.53 7.48
C MET A 91 1.53 -8.94 7.74
N ASN A 92 2.05 -9.95 7.04
CA ASN A 92 1.60 -11.32 7.16
C ASN A 92 2.07 -11.89 8.50
N ASN A 93 1.17 -12.57 9.22
CA ASN A 93 1.43 -13.15 10.54
C ASN A 93 1.87 -12.15 11.63
N PHE A 94 1.45 -10.89 11.56
CA PHE A 94 1.70 -9.93 12.63
C PHE A 94 0.77 -10.18 13.82
N ASP A 95 1.34 -10.69 14.92
CA ASP A 95 0.66 -10.78 16.20
C ASP A 95 0.76 -9.44 16.96
N ALA A 96 -0.28 -8.62 16.82
CA ALA A 96 -0.38 -7.32 17.47
C ALA A 96 -0.36 -7.39 19.01
N ASN A 97 -0.72 -8.54 19.61
CA ASN A 97 -0.80 -8.70 21.06
C ASN A 97 0.56 -9.02 21.68
N ASN A 98 1.49 -9.57 20.91
CA ASN A 98 2.79 -10.02 21.42
C ASN A 98 3.95 -9.08 21.10
N HIS A 99 3.73 -7.99 20.34
CA HIS A 99 4.76 -7.01 19.92
C HIS A 99 6.08 -7.67 19.46
N ALA A 100 5.97 -8.88 18.90
CA ALA A 100 7.10 -9.70 18.51
C ALA A 100 7.09 -9.81 17.00
N ASP A 101 8.25 -9.61 16.39
CA ASP A 101 8.52 -9.98 15.01
C ASP A 101 8.30 -11.48 14.86
N VAL A 102 7.05 -11.90 14.58
CA VAL A 102 6.76 -13.27 14.16
C VAL A 102 7.14 -13.41 12.67
N GLY A 103 8.41 -13.18 12.35
CA GLY A 103 9.10 -13.69 11.16
C GLY A 103 8.39 -13.57 9.82
N GLY A 104 7.56 -12.55 9.61
CA GLY A 104 6.85 -12.36 8.36
C GLY A 104 7.74 -11.61 7.36
N ASN A 105 8.42 -12.30 6.45
CA ASN A 105 8.98 -11.67 5.24
C ASN A 105 7.88 -11.30 4.23
N GLY A 106 6.66 -11.07 4.71
CA GLY A 106 5.42 -11.10 3.94
C GLY A 106 4.54 -9.89 4.22
N ALA A 107 3.91 -9.33 3.20
CA ALA A 107 2.84 -8.33 3.36
C ALA A 107 1.67 -8.64 2.42
N ASP A 108 0.47 -8.25 2.84
CA ASP A 108 -0.75 -8.33 2.06
C ASP A 108 -1.18 -6.91 1.68
N VAL A 109 -1.50 -6.70 0.41
CA VAL A 109 -2.04 -5.45 -0.15
C VAL A 109 -3.44 -5.70 -0.65
N TYR A 110 -4.40 -4.86 -0.29
CA TYR A 110 -5.80 -4.99 -0.67
C TYR A 110 -6.26 -3.73 -1.40
N VAL A 111 -6.73 -3.89 -2.63
CA VAL A 111 -7.23 -2.80 -3.49
C VAL A 111 -8.47 -3.23 -4.28
N TYR A 112 -9.25 -2.29 -4.81
CA TYR A 112 -10.42 -2.59 -5.64
C TYR A 112 -10.42 -1.81 -6.95
N LEU A 113 -11.20 -2.29 -7.93
CA LEU A 113 -11.41 -1.61 -9.20
C LEU A 113 -12.49 -0.53 -9.09
N ASN A 114 -12.30 0.58 -9.80
CA ASN A 114 -13.34 1.59 -9.97
C ASN A 114 -14.50 1.06 -10.84
N SER A 115 -15.57 1.86 -10.99
CA SER A 115 -16.74 1.50 -11.79
C SER A 115 -16.46 1.24 -13.28
N GLU A 116 -15.30 1.65 -13.78
CA GLU A 116 -14.84 1.42 -15.16
C GLU A 116 -13.97 0.16 -15.29
N GLY A 117 -13.73 -0.56 -14.18
CA GLY A 117 -12.88 -1.76 -14.15
C GLY A 117 -11.38 -1.44 -14.12
N ASN A 118 -11.00 -0.21 -13.77
CA ASN A 118 -9.61 0.21 -13.66
C ASN A 118 -9.17 0.24 -12.19
N VAL A 119 -7.94 -0.19 -11.91
CA VAL A 119 -7.31 0.06 -10.60
C VAL A 119 -6.84 1.51 -10.55
N ASN A 120 -6.94 2.15 -9.38
CA ASN A 120 -6.23 3.41 -9.16
C ASN A 120 -4.73 3.10 -9.01
N GLN A 121 -3.92 3.44 -10.02
CA GLN A 121 -2.50 3.13 -10.06
C GLN A 121 -1.73 3.77 -8.91
N ASP A 122 -1.99 5.04 -8.63
CA ASP A 122 -1.35 5.80 -7.55
C ASP A 122 -1.59 5.14 -6.18
N THR A 123 -2.84 4.73 -5.92
CA THR A 123 -3.20 3.99 -4.70
C THR A 123 -2.49 2.63 -4.65
N LEU A 124 -2.49 1.86 -5.74
CA LEU A 124 -1.83 0.55 -5.79
C LEU A 124 -0.31 0.67 -5.54
N GLU A 125 0.35 1.61 -6.19
CA GLU A 125 1.80 1.82 -6.08
C GLU A 125 2.18 2.31 -4.68
N ARG A 126 1.34 3.16 -4.07
CA ARG A 126 1.50 3.60 -2.67
C ARG A 126 1.40 2.43 -1.70
N GLU A 127 0.41 1.55 -1.86
CA GLU A 127 0.28 0.35 -1.01
C GLU A 127 1.43 -0.64 -1.21
N ILE A 128 1.93 -0.82 -2.44
CA ILE A 128 3.15 -1.60 -2.69
C ILE A 128 4.33 -0.95 -1.97
N GLY A 129 4.43 0.38 -1.96
CA GLY A 129 5.37 1.13 -1.15
C GLY A 129 5.28 0.76 0.33
N HIS A 130 4.09 0.76 0.92
CA HIS A 130 3.85 0.33 2.31
C HIS A 130 4.27 -1.13 2.55
N ALA A 131 3.91 -2.04 1.66
CA ALA A 131 4.27 -3.46 1.75
C ALA A 131 5.80 -3.65 1.69
N MET A 132 6.47 -2.90 0.83
CA MET A 132 7.93 -2.90 0.73
C MET A 132 8.58 -2.31 1.99
N GLN A 133 8.02 -1.27 2.62
CA GLN A 133 8.52 -0.75 3.89
C GLN A 133 8.39 -1.79 5.01
N LEU A 134 7.21 -2.41 5.15
CA LEU A 134 6.94 -3.46 6.15
C LEU A 134 7.93 -4.61 5.99
N THR A 135 8.07 -5.12 4.78
CA THR A 135 8.91 -6.29 4.51
C THR A 135 10.40 -5.98 4.53
N ASN A 136 10.86 -4.83 4.03
CA ASN A 136 12.31 -4.55 3.91
C ASN A 136 12.91 -3.93 5.17
N LEU A 137 12.18 -3.03 5.84
CA LEU A 137 12.75 -2.24 6.91
C LEU A 137 12.50 -2.87 8.28
N GLY A 138 11.49 -3.73 8.45
CA GLY A 138 11.15 -4.31 9.77
C GLY A 138 10.88 -3.26 10.85
N LEU A 139 10.68 -2.00 10.45
CA LEU A 139 10.67 -0.81 11.32
C LEU A 139 9.46 0.08 11.05
N SER A 140 8.55 -0.31 10.15
CA SER A 140 7.36 0.48 9.78
C SER A 140 6.42 0.75 10.97
N TYR A 141 6.52 -0.05 12.05
CA TYR A 141 5.81 0.18 13.30
C TYR A 141 6.53 1.14 14.27
N ILE A 142 7.81 1.45 14.04
CA ILE A 142 8.63 2.39 14.82
C ILE A 142 8.73 3.75 14.11
N LEU A 143 8.64 3.76 12.77
CA LEU A 143 8.68 4.99 11.99
C LEU A 143 7.43 5.85 12.29
N PRO A 144 7.61 7.18 12.44
CA PRO A 144 6.47 8.08 12.52
C PRO A 144 5.57 7.96 11.29
N THR A 145 4.26 8.14 11.48
CA THR A 145 3.26 8.02 10.40
C THR A 145 3.62 8.90 9.20
N ALA A 146 4.06 10.14 9.41
CA ALA A 146 4.42 11.04 8.32
C ALA A 146 5.58 10.50 7.46
N VAL A 147 6.55 9.78 8.07
CA VAL A 147 7.65 9.14 7.33
C VAL A 147 7.12 7.95 6.54
N ARG A 148 6.29 7.11 7.16
CA ARG A 148 5.69 5.93 6.52
C ARG A 148 4.84 6.31 5.30
N GLU A 149 3.91 7.25 5.48
CA GLU A 149 3.05 7.77 4.40
C GLU A 149 3.84 8.54 3.35
N GLY A 150 4.82 9.35 3.77
CA GLY A 150 5.66 10.12 2.85
C GLY A 150 6.51 9.23 1.96
N MET A 151 7.12 8.18 2.50
CA MET A 151 7.87 7.19 1.72
C MET A 151 6.98 6.46 0.71
N ALA A 152 5.77 6.05 1.12
CA ALA A 152 4.84 5.35 0.22
C ALA A 152 4.35 6.26 -0.91
N SER A 153 4.01 7.51 -0.57
CA SER A 153 3.57 8.53 -1.54
C SER A 153 4.70 8.90 -2.51
N TYR A 154 5.94 9.01 -2.02
CA TYR A 154 7.10 9.26 -2.87
C TYR A 154 7.26 8.17 -3.92
N ILE A 155 7.10 6.90 -3.55
CA ILE A 155 7.20 5.77 -4.50
C ILE A 155 6.09 5.79 -5.56
N ALA A 156 4.86 6.12 -5.16
CA ALA A 156 3.74 6.33 -6.12
C ALA A 156 3.95 7.56 -7.02
N GLY A 157 4.80 8.51 -6.61
CA GLY A 157 5.17 9.69 -7.39
C GLY A 157 6.32 9.47 -8.36
N LEU A 158 6.92 8.28 -8.41
CA LEU A 158 8.05 7.96 -9.28
C LEU A 158 7.61 7.29 -10.59
N GLU A 159 8.07 7.82 -11.72
CA GLU A 159 8.06 7.10 -13.01
C GLU A 159 9.50 6.83 -13.46
N ASN A 160 9.84 5.56 -13.66
CA ASN A 160 11.19 5.12 -14.06
C ASN A 160 12.31 5.69 -13.16
N GLY A 161 12.07 5.77 -11.85
CA GLY A 161 13.01 6.33 -10.88
C GLY A 161 13.12 7.86 -10.85
N ASN A 162 12.32 8.58 -11.64
CA ASN A 162 12.23 10.04 -11.59
C ASN A 162 10.94 10.47 -10.90
N HIS A 163 11.01 11.44 -9.99
CA HIS A 163 9.82 12.01 -9.38
C HIS A 163 9.11 12.91 -10.38
N ILE A 164 7.85 12.61 -10.67
CA ILE A 164 7.06 13.29 -11.70
C ILE A 164 5.76 13.89 -11.16
N ASN A 165 5.37 13.56 -9.92
CA ASN A 165 4.05 13.90 -9.38
C ASN A 165 4.07 15.11 -8.42
N ASP A 166 4.69 16.21 -8.85
CA ASP A 166 4.83 17.43 -8.03
C ASP A 166 3.47 18.10 -7.70
N HIS A 167 2.39 17.79 -8.44
CA HIS A 167 1.09 18.44 -8.29
C HIS A 167 0.31 18.05 -7.03
N LYS A 168 0.31 16.77 -6.64
CA LYS A 168 -0.31 16.34 -5.37
C LYS A 168 0.49 16.85 -4.17
N ASP A 169 1.81 16.88 -4.30
CA ASP A 169 2.71 17.43 -3.29
C ASP A 169 2.44 18.92 -3.03
N ILE A 170 2.07 19.71 -4.05
CA ILE A 170 1.73 21.13 -3.89
C ILE A 170 0.56 21.33 -2.92
N ASN A 171 -0.46 20.47 -2.91
CA ASN A 171 -1.58 20.59 -1.97
C ASN A 171 -1.16 20.26 -0.53
N THR A 172 -0.38 19.19 -0.36
CA THR A 172 0.22 18.82 0.93
C THR A 172 1.13 19.92 1.47
N LEU A 173 2.03 20.44 0.62
CA LEU A 173 2.93 21.55 0.92
C LEU A 173 2.17 22.83 1.25
N SER A 174 1.05 23.10 0.56
CA SER A 174 0.18 24.24 0.86
C SER A 174 -0.48 24.12 2.23
N LYS A 175 -0.91 22.92 2.63
CA LYS A 175 -1.45 22.64 3.98
C LYS A 175 -0.36 22.75 5.06
N ILE A 176 0.86 22.26 4.79
CA ILE A 176 2.00 22.40 5.71
C ILE A 176 2.33 23.89 5.89
N LYS A 177 2.38 24.65 4.80
CA LYS A 177 2.69 26.08 4.79
C LYS A 177 1.62 26.91 5.49
N SER A 178 0.33 26.60 5.28
CA SER A 178 -0.76 27.33 5.94
C SER A 178 -0.81 27.09 7.45
N LYS A 179 -0.34 25.93 7.91
CA LYS A 179 -0.24 25.58 9.33
C LYS A 179 1.10 25.97 9.99
N ASN A 180 2.06 26.49 9.21
CA ASN A 180 3.41 26.87 9.65
C ASN A 180 4.14 25.75 10.43
N LEU A 181 3.94 24.50 10.01
CA LEU A 181 4.52 23.34 10.68
C LEU A 181 6.02 23.25 10.43
N LYS A 182 6.78 22.95 11.48
CA LYS A 182 8.21 22.62 11.41
C LYS A 182 8.42 21.14 11.15
N ALA A 183 9.61 20.80 10.68
CA ALA A 183 9.97 19.43 10.36
C ALA A 183 9.84 18.48 11.57
N ASP A 184 10.23 18.93 12.77
CA ASP A 184 10.09 18.16 14.01
C ASP A 184 8.62 17.95 14.42
N GLU A 185 7.74 18.92 14.13
CA GLU A 185 6.30 18.80 14.36
C GLU A 185 5.66 17.80 13.39
N ILE A 186 6.09 17.78 12.13
CA ILE A 186 5.65 16.78 11.14
C ILE A 186 6.08 15.37 11.53
N LEU A 187 7.27 15.22 12.12
CA LEU A 187 7.83 13.93 12.51
C LEU A 187 7.30 13.39 13.84
N HIS A 188 6.89 14.24 14.78
CA HIS A 188 6.40 13.80 16.08
C HIS A 188 4.90 13.52 16.13
N ASP A 189 4.11 14.04 15.19
CA ASP A 189 2.66 14.03 15.34
C ASP A 189 1.99 12.83 14.66
N GLY A 190 1.48 11.91 15.49
CA GLY A 190 0.61 10.81 15.07
C GLY A 190 -0.77 11.28 14.59
N TYR A 191 -1.15 12.54 14.84
CA TYR A 191 -2.48 13.09 14.54
C TYR A 191 -2.59 13.73 13.14
N TYR A 192 -1.48 14.20 12.54
CA TYR A 192 -1.49 14.81 11.19
C TYR A 192 -1.16 13.84 10.05
N GLY A 193 -0.60 12.67 10.35
CA GLY A 193 -0.50 11.58 9.38
C GLY A 193 -1.86 11.22 8.77
N GLN A 194 -2.93 11.28 9.59
CA GLN A 194 -4.30 11.19 9.09
C GLN A 194 -4.69 12.48 8.35
N ASN A 195 -4.61 13.68 8.92
CA ASN A 195 -5.21 14.87 8.27
C ASN A 195 -4.45 15.50 7.09
N CYS A 196 -3.16 15.23 6.90
CA CYS A 196 -2.39 15.76 5.76
C CYS A 196 -2.36 14.80 4.56
N TYR A 197 -2.39 13.48 4.81
CA TYR A 197 -2.28 12.45 3.77
C TYR A 197 -3.56 11.59 3.59
N SER A 198 -4.52 11.59 4.52
CA SER A 198 -5.85 10.97 4.30
C SER A 198 -6.91 11.93 3.74
N GLU A 199 -6.75 13.24 3.91
CA GLU A 199 -7.67 14.23 3.32
C GLU A 199 -7.48 14.43 1.80
N ILE A 200 -6.49 13.77 1.18
CA ILE A 200 -6.34 13.73 -0.28
C ILE A 200 -7.19 12.60 -0.89
N GLU A 201 -7.75 11.72 -0.06
CA GLU A 201 -8.56 10.56 -0.47
C GLU A 201 -9.94 10.53 0.23
N GLN A 202 -10.53 11.70 0.52
CA GLN A 202 -11.97 11.81 0.87
C GLN A 202 -12.78 12.33 -0.32
#